data_AF-A0A5E4C8G9-F1
#
_entry.id   AF-A0A5E4C8G9-F1
#
_cell.length_a   1.000
_cell.length_b   1.000
_cell.length_c   1.000
_cell.angle_alpha   90.00
_cell.angle_beta   90.00
_cell.angle_gamma   90.00
#
_symmetry.space_group_name_H-M   'P 1'
#
loop_
_entity.id
_entity.type
_entity.pdbx_description
1 polymer ?
#
loop_
_entity_poly.entity_id
_entity_poly.type
_entity_poly.pdbx_seq_one_letter_code
_entity_poly.pdbx_strand_id
1 'polypeptide(L)'
;VPLTYQVEGSRQALKVYFYIDSYHFEQLPQRLKNGGGFKIHPVLFAQALESLEGYYYRDNVSVEEFQAQINAASLEKVKQYNQKLRAFYLDKSNSPPNSTSKAAYVDKLMRPLNALDELYRLVGSFIRSKRTAACANTACSASGVGLLSVSSELCDRLGACHIIMCSSGVHRCTLSVTLEQAIILARSHGLPPRYIMQATDVMRKQGARVQNTAKNLGVRDRTPQSAPRLYKLCEPPPPAGEE
;
A
#
# COMPACT_ATOMS: atom_id res chain seq x y z
N VAL A 1 26.99 10.04 8.88
CA VAL A 1 27.07 8.97 9.91
C VAL A 1 25.91 8.01 9.63
N PRO A 2 26.07 6.68 9.69
CA PRO A 2 24.94 5.78 9.50
C PRO A 2 23.90 6.01 10.61
N LEU A 3 22.61 5.96 10.25
CA LEU A 3 21.50 5.88 11.19
C LEU A 3 21.74 4.69 12.14
N THR A 4 21.88 4.94 13.44
CA THR A 4 21.94 3.87 14.45
C THR A 4 20.67 3.86 15.29
N TYR A 5 20.38 2.73 15.94
CA TYR A 5 19.17 2.60 16.75
C TYR A 5 19.42 1.89 18.07
N GLN A 6 18.61 2.22 19.07
CA GLN A 6 18.52 1.53 20.36
C GLN A 6 17.07 1.14 20.61
N VAL A 7 16.86 -0.07 21.11
CA VAL A 7 15.54 -0.59 21.41
C VAL A 7 15.41 -0.78 22.91
N GLU A 8 14.34 -0.25 23.48
CA GLU A 8 13.99 -0.39 24.89
C GLU A 8 12.56 -0.88 25.05
N GLY A 9 12.27 -1.49 26.20
CA GLY A 9 10.93 -1.88 26.60
C GLY A 9 10.73 -3.39 26.71
N SER A 10 9.48 -3.82 26.51
CA SER A 10 9.04 -5.20 26.64
C SER A 10 8.31 -5.66 25.39
N ARG A 11 7.84 -6.92 25.41
CA ARG A 11 7.00 -7.48 24.34
C ARG A 11 5.70 -6.70 24.13
N GLN A 12 5.15 -6.07 25.18
CA GLN A 12 3.88 -5.34 25.13
C GLN A 12 4.05 -3.87 24.78
N ALA A 13 5.22 -3.28 25.07
CA ALA A 13 5.51 -1.88 24.82
C ALA A 13 6.99 -1.70 24.47
N LEU A 14 7.25 -1.36 23.21
CA LEU A 14 8.60 -1.22 22.67
C LEU A 14 8.81 0.20 22.16
N LYS A 15 9.97 0.77 22.47
CA LYS A 15 10.40 2.08 21.98
C LYS A 15 11.71 1.92 21.23
N VAL A 16 11.76 2.49 20.03
CA VAL A 16 12.98 2.53 19.21
C VAL A 16 13.47 3.96 19.14
N TYR A 17 14.68 4.19 19.60
CA TYR A 17 15.39 5.45 19.46
C TYR A 17 16.25 5.37 18.20
N PHE A 18 16.18 6.39 17.37
CA PHE A 18 17.04 6.55 16.21
C PHE A 18 18.01 7.68 16.48
N TYR A 19 19.31 7.39 16.36
CA TYR A 19 20.37 8.38 16.43
C TYR A 19 20.79 8.75 15.01
N ILE A 20 20.75 10.04 14.72
CA ILE A 20 21.09 10.64 13.43
C ILE A 20 22.13 11.73 13.65
N ASP A 21 22.86 12.09 12.59
CA ASP A 21 23.81 13.19 12.66
C ASP A 21 23.11 14.55 12.88
N SER A 22 23.90 15.55 13.29
CA SER A 22 23.41 16.87 13.64
C SER A 22 22.62 17.54 12.53
N TYR A 23 23.06 17.39 11.27
CA TYR A 23 22.40 18.03 10.13
C TYR A 23 20.97 17.52 9.95
N HIS A 24 20.74 16.20 10.02
CA HIS A 24 19.40 15.63 9.95
C HIS A 24 18.59 15.88 11.23
N PHE A 25 19.24 15.88 12.40
CA PHE A 25 18.60 16.16 13.68
C PHE A 25 17.99 17.57 13.72
N GLU A 26 18.70 18.57 13.20
CA GLU A 26 18.24 19.96 13.16
C GLU A 26 16.95 20.14 12.33
N GLN A 27 16.78 19.35 11.27
CA GLN A 27 15.62 19.35 10.39
C GLN A 27 14.36 18.72 11.03
N LEU A 28 14.51 17.99 12.14
CA LEU A 28 13.36 17.37 12.79
C LEU A 28 12.41 18.42 13.40
N PRO A 29 11.10 18.10 13.47
CA PRO A 29 10.15 18.89 14.25
C PRO A 29 10.61 19.05 15.70
N GLN A 30 10.39 20.22 16.29
CA GLN A 30 10.81 20.54 17.68
C GLN A 30 10.36 19.50 18.70
N ARG A 31 9.16 18.94 18.53
CA ARG A 31 8.63 17.87 19.38
C ARG A 31 9.54 16.63 19.42
N LEU A 32 10.14 16.26 18.29
CA LEU A 32 11.04 15.11 18.21
C LEU A 32 12.44 15.46 18.74
N LYS A 33 12.92 16.69 18.48
CA LYS A 33 14.19 17.19 19.03
C LYS A 33 14.20 17.21 20.56
N ASN A 34 13.05 17.48 21.17
CA ASN A 34 12.87 17.48 22.62
C ASN A 34 12.63 16.08 23.22
N GLY A 35 12.97 15.00 22.49
CA GLY A 35 12.80 13.62 22.95
C GLY A 35 11.37 13.08 22.86
N GLY A 36 10.44 13.81 22.24
CA GLY A 36 9.10 13.31 21.97
C GLY A 36 9.10 12.21 20.90
N GLY A 37 8.26 11.19 21.08
CA GLY A 37 8.10 10.09 20.12
C GLY A 37 6.74 10.10 19.42
N PHE A 38 6.53 9.23 18.44
CA PHE A 38 5.22 8.96 17.86
C PHE A 38 4.91 7.48 17.92
N LYS A 39 3.61 7.14 17.95
CA LYS A 39 3.16 5.75 17.94
C LYS A 39 3.03 5.27 16.50
N ILE A 40 3.44 4.03 16.25
CA ILE A 40 3.21 3.35 14.97
C ILE A 40 1.86 2.65 15.04
N HIS A 41 1.02 2.88 14.04
CA HIS A 41 -0.31 2.29 13.93
C HIS A 41 -0.32 1.26 12.78
N PRO A 42 -0.09 -0.03 13.06
CA PRO A 42 -0.01 -1.03 12.00
C PRO A 42 -1.39 -1.37 11.45
N VAL A 43 -1.46 -1.47 10.13
CA VAL A 43 -2.61 -1.96 9.37
C VAL A 43 -2.13 -3.03 8.41
N LEU A 44 -2.97 -4.04 8.16
CA LEU A 44 -2.67 -5.16 7.28
C LEU A 44 -3.81 -5.34 6.30
N PHE A 45 -3.53 -5.06 5.03
CA PHE A 45 -4.39 -5.43 3.92
C PHE A 45 -3.76 -6.63 3.20
N ALA A 46 -4.49 -7.73 3.18
CA ALA A 46 -4.06 -8.98 2.57
C ALA A 46 -5.02 -9.36 1.44
N GLN A 47 -4.45 -9.85 0.34
CA GLN A 47 -5.19 -10.36 -0.79
C GLN A 47 -4.35 -11.41 -1.52
N ALA A 48 -4.93 -12.59 -1.71
CA ALA A 48 -4.32 -13.58 -2.59
C ALA A 48 -4.39 -13.14 -4.06
N LEU A 49 -3.28 -13.30 -4.79
CA LEU A 49 -3.22 -13.03 -6.23
C LEU A 49 -3.81 -14.16 -7.08
N GLU A 50 -4.08 -15.33 -6.49
CA GLU A 50 -4.72 -16.49 -7.11
C GLU A 50 -5.99 -16.85 -6.33
N SER A 51 -6.88 -17.64 -6.93
CA SER A 51 -8.06 -18.14 -6.22
C SER A 51 -7.64 -19.02 -5.04
N LEU A 52 -8.25 -18.80 -3.88
CA LEU A 52 -8.11 -19.65 -2.69
C LEU A 52 -9.39 -20.47 -2.43
N GLU A 53 -10.21 -20.65 -3.46
CA GLU A 53 -11.40 -21.47 -3.40
C GLU A 53 -11.05 -22.89 -2.93
N GLY A 54 -11.82 -23.41 -1.97
CA GLY A 54 -11.59 -24.73 -1.38
C GLY A 54 -10.57 -24.79 -0.23
N TYR A 55 -9.90 -23.69 0.13
CA TYR A 55 -9.02 -23.64 1.30
C TYR A 55 -9.75 -23.19 2.56
N TYR A 56 -9.71 -24.03 3.60
CA TYR A 56 -10.37 -23.81 4.89
C TYR A 56 -9.40 -23.92 6.07
N TYR A 57 -9.65 -23.15 7.12
CA TYR A 57 -9.03 -23.34 8.43
C TYR A 57 -9.76 -24.41 9.25
N ARG A 58 -9.20 -24.78 10.41
CA ARG A 58 -9.68 -25.88 11.27
C ARG A 58 -11.13 -25.74 11.77
N ASP A 59 -11.73 -24.55 11.67
CA ASP A 59 -13.07 -24.24 12.18
C ASP A 59 -14.11 -23.99 11.07
N ASN A 60 -13.94 -24.57 9.88
CA ASN A 60 -14.79 -24.36 8.69
C ASN A 60 -14.85 -22.90 8.18
N VAL A 61 -14.05 -21.99 8.74
CA VAL A 61 -13.88 -20.64 8.21
C VAL A 61 -13.00 -20.71 6.97
N SER A 62 -13.50 -20.20 5.86
CA SER A 62 -12.72 -20.10 4.62
C SER A 62 -11.53 -19.15 4.81
N VAL A 63 -10.41 -19.41 4.14
CA VAL A 63 -9.25 -18.50 4.19
C VAL A 63 -9.63 -17.08 3.73
N GLU A 64 -10.54 -16.97 2.76
CA GLU A 64 -11.04 -15.69 2.27
C GLU A 64 -11.84 -14.91 3.31
N GLU A 65 -12.65 -15.59 4.10
CA GLU A 65 -13.42 -14.95 5.18
C GLU A 65 -12.51 -14.42 6.28
N PHE A 66 -11.52 -15.22 6.70
CA PHE A 66 -10.54 -14.77 7.69
C PHE A 66 -9.72 -13.58 7.18
N GLN A 67 -9.32 -13.60 5.90
CA GLN A 67 -8.66 -12.48 5.25
C GLN A 67 -9.54 -11.22 5.24
N ALA A 68 -10.84 -11.36 4.94
CA ALA A 68 -11.79 -10.26 4.95
C ALA A 68 -11.95 -9.64 6.36
N GLN A 69 -11.98 -10.47 7.42
CA GLN A 69 -12.02 -9.99 8.81
C GLN A 69 -10.79 -9.16 9.17
N ILE A 70 -9.59 -9.63 8.81
CA ILE A 70 -8.34 -8.88 9.00
C ILE A 70 -8.39 -7.54 8.28
N ASN A 71 -8.80 -7.55 7.01
CA ASN A 71 -8.88 -6.34 6.20
C ASN A 71 -9.92 -5.35 6.74
N ALA A 72 -11.06 -5.82 7.23
CA ALA A 72 -12.09 -5.00 7.85
C ALA A 72 -11.57 -4.32 9.13
N ALA A 73 -10.88 -5.07 9.99
CA ALA A 73 -10.25 -4.53 11.19
C ALA A 73 -9.18 -3.49 10.87
N SER A 74 -8.39 -3.71 9.82
CA SER A 74 -7.41 -2.74 9.32
C SER A 74 -8.07 -1.47 8.79
N LEU A 75 -9.14 -1.60 7.99
CA LEU A 75 -9.89 -0.45 7.49
C LEU A 75 -10.43 0.43 8.63
N GLU A 76 -10.93 -0.19 9.70
CA GLU A 76 -11.42 0.56 10.86
C GLU A 76 -10.29 1.30 11.59
N LYS A 77 -9.11 0.69 11.74
CA LYS A 77 -7.92 1.37 12.27
C LYS A 77 -7.50 2.56 11.40
N VAL A 78 -7.57 2.44 10.07
CA VAL A 78 -7.29 3.55 9.15
C VAL A 78 -8.26 4.70 9.38
N LYS A 79 -9.56 4.42 9.50
CA LYS A 79 -10.58 5.46 9.77
C LYS A 79 -10.31 6.18 11.09
N GLN A 80 -10.00 5.43 12.15
CA GLN A 80 -9.63 6.01 13.45
C GLN A 80 -8.36 6.88 13.37
N TYR A 81 -7.37 6.46 12.58
CA TYR A 81 -6.17 7.26 12.35
C TYR A 81 -6.49 8.56 11.62
N ASN A 82 -7.30 8.50 10.55
CA ASN A 82 -7.74 9.69 9.81
C ASN A 82 -8.53 10.67 10.69
N GLN A 83 -9.37 10.20 11.62
CA GLN A 83 -10.04 11.07 12.59
C GLN A 83 -9.02 11.85 13.45
N LYS A 84 -7.99 11.17 13.96
CA LYS A 84 -6.90 11.80 14.72
C LYS A 84 -6.09 12.78 13.87
N LEU A 85 -5.83 12.44 12.62
CA LEU A 85 -5.11 13.30 11.67
C LEU A 85 -5.89 14.59 11.36
N ARG A 86 -7.20 14.46 11.12
CA ARG A 86 -8.09 15.61 10.91
C ARG A 86 -8.15 16.52 12.14
N ALA A 87 -8.26 15.93 13.33
CA ALA A 87 -8.21 16.70 14.58
C ALA A 87 -6.86 17.44 14.74
N PHE A 88 -5.74 16.79 14.42
CA PHE A 88 -4.41 17.40 14.44
C PHE A 88 -4.28 18.58 13.47
N TYR A 89 -4.79 18.47 12.25
CA TYR A 89 -4.76 19.58 11.29
C TYR A 89 -5.68 20.73 11.69
N LEU A 90 -6.84 20.44 12.28
CA LEU A 90 -7.74 21.46 12.80
C LEU A 90 -7.10 22.22 13.97
N ASP A 91 -6.47 21.52 14.90
CA ASP A 91 -5.75 22.14 16.03
C ASP A 91 -4.60 23.04 15.55
N LYS A 92 -3.80 22.56 14.58
CA LYS A 92 -2.77 23.36 13.91
C LYS A 92 -3.32 24.64 13.28
N SER A 93 -4.54 24.62 12.74
CA SER A 93 -5.16 25.79 12.11
C SER A 93 -5.54 26.90 13.12
N ASN A 94 -5.73 26.54 14.39
CA ASN A 94 -6.07 27.48 15.47
C ASN A 94 -4.83 28.25 16.03
N SER A 95 -3.61 27.87 15.65
CA SER A 95 -2.37 28.55 16.05
C SER A 95 -2.20 29.94 15.39
N PRO A 96 -1.48 30.92 15.99
CA PRO A 96 -1.36 32.27 15.46
C PRO A 96 -0.74 32.32 14.04
N PRO A 97 -1.11 33.30 13.19
CA PRO A 97 -0.72 33.33 11.78
C PRO A 97 0.78 33.53 11.58
N ASN A 98 1.39 32.62 10.82
CA ASN A 98 2.61 32.92 10.06
C ASN A 98 2.20 33.33 8.63
N SER A 99 3.06 34.08 7.95
CA SER A 99 2.88 34.89 6.72
C SER A 99 2.19 34.29 5.47
N THR A 100 1.69 33.06 5.49
CA THR A 100 0.83 32.48 4.42
C THR A 100 -0.64 32.55 4.85
N SER A 101 -1.56 32.87 3.93
CA SER A 101 -3.00 32.81 4.24
C SER A 101 -3.35 31.45 4.86
N LYS A 102 -3.74 31.46 6.15
CA LYS A 102 -4.05 30.25 6.93
C LYS A 102 -4.99 29.31 6.20
N ALA A 103 -5.98 29.87 5.49
CA ALA A 103 -6.95 29.13 4.71
C ALA A 103 -6.30 28.34 3.55
N ALA A 104 -5.33 28.93 2.85
CA ALA A 104 -4.62 28.25 1.76
C ALA A 104 -3.74 27.11 2.26
N TYR A 105 -3.13 27.26 3.45
CA TYR A 105 -2.34 26.20 4.08
C TYR A 105 -3.23 25.02 4.52
N VAL A 106 -4.37 25.31 5.13
CA VAL A 106 -5.35 24.29 5.53
C VAL A 106 -5.93 23.59 4.30
N ASP A 107 -6.34 24.32 3.26
CA ASP A 107 -6.83 23.72 2.01
C ASP A 107 -5.80 22.77 1.39
N LYS A 108 -4.53 23.19 1.36
CA LYS A 108 -3.43 22.36 0.84
C LYS A 108 -3.25 21.06 1.64
N LEU A 109 -3.41 21.10 2.96
CA LEU A 109 -3.31 19.92 3.83
C LEU A 109 -4.54 19.00 3.75
N MET A 110 -5.73 19.58 3.55
CA MET A 110 -6.99 18.86 3.50
C MET A 110 -7.27 18.25 2.13
N ARG A 111 -6.76 18.85 1.04
CA ARG A 111 -6.99 18.39 -0.34
C ARG A 111 -6.69 16.90 -0.58
N PRO A 112 -5.59 16.31 -0.09
CA PRO A 112 -5.35 14.87 -0.22
C PRO A 112 -6.42 14.01 0.48
N LEU A 113 -7.10 14.55 1.49
CA LEU A 113 -8.10 13.83 2.29
C LEU A 113 -9.49 13.81 1.65
N ASN A 114 -9.74 14.62 0.61
CA ASN A 114 -11.05 14.74 -0.05
C ASN A 114 -11.46 13.44 -0.77
N ALA A 115 -10.50 12.67 -1.26
CA ALA A 115 -10.77 11.40 -1.94
C ALA A 115 -10.98 10.22 -0.97
N LEU A 116 -10.75 10.40 0.34
CA LEU A 116 -10.74 9.28 1.29
C LEU A 116 -12.10 8.61 1.44
N ASP A 117 -13.20 9.35 1.38
CA ASP A 117 -14.53 8.78 1.56
C ASP A 117 -14.86 7.79 0.45
N GLU A 118 -14.49 8.12 -0.80
CA GLU A 118 -14.65 7.22 -1.93
C GLU A 118 -13.69 6.03 -1.84
N LEU A 119 -12.44 6.25 -1.40
CA LEU A 119 -11.48 5.16 -1.16
C LEU A 119 -11.96 4.21 -0.05
N TYR A 120 -12.55 4.72 1.04
CA TYR A 120 -13.16 3.88 2.08
C TYR A 120 -14.32 3.05 1.54
N ARG A 121 -15.16 3.65 0.69
CA ARG A 121 -16.27 2.96 0.03
C ARG A 121 -15.77 1.83 -0.86
N LEU A 122 -14.75 2.09 -1.68
CA LEU A 122 -14.13 1.10 -2.57
C LEU A 122 -13.46 -0.04 -1.79
N VAL A 123 -12.59 0.28 -0.82
CA VAL A 123 -11.94 -0.73 0.03
C VAL A 123 -12.99 -1.57 0.76
N GLY A 124 -14.01 -0.93 1.35
CA GLY A 124 -15.11 -1.63 2.00
C GLY A 124 -15.90 -2.52 1.05
N SER A 125 -16.09 -2.09 -0.20
CA SER A 125 -16.72 -2.91 -1.24
C SER A 125 -15.88 -4.14 -1.56
N PHE A 126 -14.58 -3.99 -1.80
CA PHE A 126 -13.68 -5.10 -2.11
C PHE A 126 -13.54 -6.11 -0.96
N ILE A 127 -13.60 -5.65 0.29
CA ILE A 127 -13.59 -6.54 1.46
C ILE A 127 -14.88 -7.38 1.55
N ARG A 128 -16.04 -6.79 1.21
CA ARG A 128 -17.34 -7.48 1.27
C ARG A 128 -17.61 -8.36 0.05
N SER A 129 -17.05 -8.00 -1.10
CA SER A 129 -17.16 -8.82 -2.30
C SER A 129 -16.38 -10.11 -2.11
N LYS A 130 -17.09 -11.22 -1.91
CA LYS A 130 -16.54 -12.55 -2.16
C LYS A 130 -16.07 -12.59 -3.61
N ARG A 131 -14.97 -13.29 -3.91
CA ARG A 131 -14.64 -13.64 -5.30
C ARG A 131 -15.69 -14.64 -5.79
N THR A 132 -16.88 -14.15 -6.14
CA THR A 132 -17.87 -14.97 -6.81
C THR A 132 -17.31 -15.40 -8.16
N ALA A 133 -17.35 -16.70 -8.38
CA ALA A 133 -16.73 -17.40 -9.51
C ALA A 133 -17.02 -16.76 -10.88
N ALA A 134 -16.01 -16.87 -11.75
CA ALA A 134 -16.06 -16.93 -13.20
C ALA A 134 -17.23 -16.20 -13.90
N CYS A 135 -17.24 -14.87 -13.88
CA CYS A 135 -17.85 -14.13 -14.99
C CYS A 135 -16.71 -13.54 -15.84
N ALA A 136 -16.22 -14.32 -16.79
CA ALA A 136 -15.06 -13.99 -17.63
C ALA A 136 -15.18 -12.64 -18.36
N ASN A 137 -16.40 -12.10 -18.50
CA ASN A 137 -16.70 -10.89 -19.26
C ASN A 137 -17.46 -9.79 -18.48
N THR A 138 -17.51 -9.83 -17.15
CA THR A 138 -18.11 -8.75 -16.34
C THR A 138 -17.09 -8.13 -15.40
N ALA A 139 -17.11 -6.80 -15.28
CA ALA A 139 -16.20 -6.02 -14.42
C ALA A 139 -16.21 -6.45 -12.93
N CYS A 140 -17.19 -7.25 -12.50
CA CYS A 140 -17.29 -7.82 -11.16
C CYS A 140 -16.26 -8.93 -10.85
N SER A 141 -15.67 -9.61 -11.85
CA SER A 141 -14.57 -10.57 -11.62
C SER A 141 -13.28 -9.90 -11.11
N ALA A 142 -13.20 -8.57 -11.20
CA ALA A 142 -12.08 -7.77 -10.71
C ALA A 142 -12.19 -7.37 -9.23
N SER A 143 -13.26 -7.76 -8.52
CA SER A 143 -13.56 -7.22 -7.19
C SER A 143 -12.52 -7.52 -6.10
N GLY A 144 -11.63 -8.50 -6.30
CA GLY A 144 -10.48 -8.72 -5.40
C GLY A 144 -9.18 -8.04 -5.86
N VAL A 145 -9.09 -7.67 -7.14
CA VAL A 145 -7.84 -7.25 -7.80
C VAL A 145 -7.41 -5.85 -7.38
N GLY A 146 -8.40 -4.99 -7.13
CA GLY A 146 -8.20 -3.61 -6.73
C GLY A 146 -7.85 -3.41 -5.26
N LEU A 147 -8.09 -4.39 -4.38
CA LEU A 147 -7.97 -4.18 -2.93
C LEU A 147 -6.58 -3.68 -2.54
N LEU A 148 -5.50 -4.34 -2.99
CA LEU A 148 -4.13 -3.95 -2.64
C LEU A 148 -3.78 -2.56 -3.19
N SER A 149 -4.13 -2.27 -4.45
CA SER A 149 -3.84 -0.99 -5.08
C SER A 149 -4.60 0.17 -4.45
N VAL A 150 -5.89 -0.03 -4.16
CA VAL A 150 -6.76 1.01 -3.57
C VAL A 150 -6.48 1.20 -2.08
N SER A 151 -6.19 0.13 -1.34
CA SER A 151 -5.76 0.26 0.06
C SER A 151 -4.38 0.90 0.20
N SER A 152 -3.45 0.61 -0.71
CA SER A 152 -2.19 1.33 -0.83
C SER A 152 -2.43 2.82 -1.11
N GLU A 153 -3.27 3.16 -2.10
CA GLU A 153 -3.61 4.57 -2.35
C GLU A 153 -4.21 5.24 -1.11
N LEU A 154 -5.17 4.58 -0.43
CA LEU A 154 -5.78 5.09 0.79
C LEU A 154 -4.73 5.40 1.88
N CYS A 155 -3.77 4.50 2.08
CA CYS A 155 -2.72 4.66 3.09
C CYS A 155 -1.70 5.74 2.68
N ASP A 156 -1.35 5.84 1.40
CA ASP A 156 -0.41 6.86 0.90
C ASP A 156 -0.95 8.28 1.10
N ARG A 157 -2.25 8.50 0.85
CA ARG A 157 -2.93 9.78 1.09
C ARG A 157 -2.90 10.21 2.57
N LEU A 158 -2.73 9.25 3.48
CA LEU A 158 -2.61 9.45 4.91
C LEU A 158 -1.15 9.56 5.40
N GLY A 159 -0.17 9.49 4.50
CA GLY A 159 1.25 9.56 4.83
C GLY A 159 1.79 8.28 5.46
N ALA A 160 1.24 7.12 5.12
CA ALA A 160 1.69 5.83 5.64
C ALA A 160 3.03 5.38 5.05
N CYS A 161 3.78 4.58 5.81
CA CYS A 161 4.91 3.80 5.28
C CYS A 161 4.41 2.45 4.78
N HIS A 162 4.81 2.07 3.56
CA HIS A 162 4.30 0.87 2.92
C HIS A 162 5.30 -0.28 3.02
N ILE A 163 4.80 -1.46 3.39
CA ILE A 163 5.55 -2.71 3.37
C ILE A 163 4.71 -3.72 2.58
N ILE A 164 5.24 -4.18 1.46
CA ILE A 164 4.63 -5.25 0.66
C ILE A 164 5.34 -6.55 1.01
N MET A 165 4.55 -7.55 1.42
CA MET A 165 5.06 -8.85 1.83
C MET A 165 4.27 -10.00 1.20
N CYS A 166 4.95 -11.13 1.08
CA CYS A 166 4.47 -12.39 0.56
C CYS A 166 5.38 -13.48 1.13
N SER A 167 5.00 -14.75 1.01
CA SER A 167 5.74 -15.87 1.62
C SER A 167 7.20 -15.98 1.16
N SER A 168 7.49 -15.64 -0.10
CA SER A 168 8.82 -15.78 -0.71
C SER A 168 9.63 -14.48 -0.78
N GLY A 169 8.97 -13.32 -0.77
CA GLY A 169 9.61 -12.05 -1.11
C GLY A 169 9.96 -11.88 -2.60
N VAL A 170 9.68 -12.87 -3.46
CA VAL A 170 10.15 -12.89 -4.86
C VAL A 170 9.06 -12.43 -5.83
N HIS A 171 8.21 -13.33 -6.31
CA HIS A 171 7.36 -13.01 -7.47
C HIS A 171 6.16 -12.15 -7.10
N ARG A 172 5.31 -12.60 -6.17
CA ARG A 172 4.06 -11.90 -5.79
C ARG A 172 4.34 -10.49 -5.27
N CYS A 173 5.36 -10.35 -4.40
CA CYS A 173 5.80 -9.07 -3.88
C CYS A 173 6.25 -8.12 -5.00
N THR A 174 7.08 -8.60 -5.93
CA THR A 174 7.57 -7.76 -7.02
C THR A 174 6.45 -7.32 -7.97
N LEU A 175 5.47 -8.18 -8.23
CA LEU A 175 4.29 -7.81 -9.02
C LEU A 175 3.50 -6.67 -8.36
N SER A 176 3.28 -6.74 -7.05
CA SER A 176 2.58 -5.70 -6.29
C SER A 176 3.40 -4.40 -6.20
N VAL A 177 4.71 -4.49 -5.90
CA VAL A 177 5.60 -3.32 -5.81
C VAL A 177 5.65 -2.58 -7.13
N THR A 178 5.87 -3.28 -8.24
CA THR A 178 5.96 -2.62 -9.57
C THR A 178 4.66 -1.93 -9.98
N LEU A 179 3.50 -2.53 -9.66
CA LEU A 179 2.21 -1.90 -9.92
C LEU A 179 2.00 -0.65 -9.04
N GLU A 180 2.29 -0.74 -7.75
CA GLU A 180 2.22 0.38 -6.82
C GLU A 180 3.10 1.56 -7.28
N GLN A 181 4.36 1.28 -7.65
CA GLN A 181 5.28 2.30 -8.14
C GLN A 181 4.78 2.97 -9.43
N ALA A 182 4.22 2.21 -10.38
CA ALA A 182 3.64 2.79 -11.59
C ALA A 182 2.41 3.67 -11.30
N ILE A 183 1.58 3.28 -10.34
CA ILE A 183 0.43 4.09 -9.88
C ILE A 183 0.91 5.38 -9.22
N ILE A 184 1.94 5.32 -8.37
CA ILE A 184 2.55 6.51 -7.74
C ILE A 184 3.10 7.45 -8.81
N LEU A 185 3.81 6.93 -9.83
CA LEU A 185 4.31 7.74 -10.94
C LEU A 185 3.17 8.45 -11.68
N ALA A 186 2.06 7.76 -11.94
CA ALA A 186 0.93 8.35 -12.64
C ALA A 186 0.22 9.42 -11.82
N ARG A 187 0.06 9.17 -10.52
CA ARG A 187 -0.68 10.06 -9.62
C ARG A 187 0.13 11.28 -9.17
N SER A 188 1.41 11.09 -8.87
CA SER A 188 2.23 12.09 -8.17
C SER A 188 3.34 12.68 -9.04
N HIS A 189 3.71 12.01 -10.14
CA HIS A 189 4.83 12.41 -10.99
C HIS A 189 4.46 12.62 -12.46
N GLY A 190 3.16 12.63 -12.78
CA GLY A 190 2.67 13.02 -14.11
C GLY A 190 2.87 11.97 -15.21
N LEU A 191 3.11 10.69 -14.87
CA LEU A 191 3.07 9.62 -15.87
C LEU A 191 1.64 9.54 -16.45
N PRO A 192 1.44 9.73 -17.77
CA PRO A 192 0.10 9.62 -18.34
C PRO A 192 -0.52 8.23 -18.05
N PRO A 193 -1.79 8.14 -17.61
CA PRO A 193 -2.38 6.87 -17.17
C PRO A 193 -2.31 5.72 -18.19
N ARG A 194 -2.33 6.04 -19.49
CA ARG A 194 -2.15 5.07 -20.59
C ARG A 194 -0.81 4.32 -20.53
N TYR A 195 0.20 4.87 -19.86
CA TYR A 195 1.52 4.27 -19.72
C TYR A 195 1.73 3.49 -18.42
N ILE A 196 0.73 3.39 -17.52
CA ILE A 196 0.88 2.64 -16.25
C ILE A 196 1.28 1.19 -16.52
N MET A 197 0.60 0.52 -17.46
CA MET A 197 0.91 -0.86 -17.82
C MET A 197 2.30 -0.99 -18.44
N GLN A 198 2.69 -0.07 -19.32
CA GLN A 198 4.02 -0.07 -19.94
C GLN A 198 5.12 0.14 -18.90
N ALA A 199 4.98 1.12 -18.01
CA ALA A 199 5.94 1.39 -16.94
C ALA A 199 6.08 0.17 -16.01
N THR A 200 4.96 -0.44 -15.63
CA THR A 200 4.94 -1.67 -14.83
C THR A 200 5.70 -2.80 -15.53
N ASP A 201 5.46 -3.01 -16.83
CA ASP A 201 6.10 -4.08 -17.60
C ASP A 201 7.62 -3.86 -17.75
N VAL A 202 8.05 -2.62 -18.02
CA VAL A 202 9.48 -2.25 -18.05
C VAL A 202 10.15 -2.54 -16.70
N MET A 203 9.54 -2.10 -15.58
CA MET A 203 10.09 -2.39 -14.24
C MET A 203 10.18 -3.89 -13.95
N ARG A 204 9.23 -4.69 -14.47
CA ARG A 204 9.21 -6.15 -14.27
C ARG A 204 10.24 -6.87 -15.16
N LYS A 205 10.45 -6.44 -16.39
CA LYS A 205 11.35 -7.10 -17.36
C LYS A 205 12.80 -6.65 -17.26
N GLN A 206 13.03 -5.38 -16.93
CA GLN A 206 14.35 -4.75 -16.98
C GLN A 206 14.76 -4.10 -15.64
N GLY A 207 13.85 -4.04 -14.66
CA GLY A 207 14.12 -3.41 -13.36
C GLY A 207 14.67 -4.36 -12.29
N ALA A 208 14.56 -3.91 -11.03
CA ALA A 208 15.09 -4.61 -9.86
C ALA A 208 14.53 -6.03 -9.67
N ARG A 209 13.39 -6.36 -10.29
CA ARG A 209 12.84 -7.73 -10.33
C ARG A 209 13.85 -8.76 -10.81
N VAL A 210 14.63 -8.43 -11.84
CA VAL A 210 15.59 -9.35 -12.47
C VAL A 210 16.67 -9.72 -11.46
N GLN A 211 17.21 -8.72 -10.76
CA GLN A 211 18.21 -8.92 -9.71
C GLN A 211 17.63 -9.68 -8.51
N ASN A 212 16.40 -9.36 -8.09
CA ASN A 212 15.74 -10.07 -6.99
C ASN A 212 15.55 -11.56 -7.32
N THR A 213 15.14 -11.88 -8.55
CA THR A 213 14.98 -13.26 -9.02
C THR A 213 16.33 -13.98 -9.08
N ALA A 214 17.37 -13.32 -9.60
CA ALA A 214 18.71 -13.88 -9.70
C ALA A 214 19.35 -14.18 -8.33
N LYS A 215 19.08 -13.36 -7.31
CA LYS A 215 19.54 -13.60 -5.93
C LYS A 215 18.78 -14.73 -5.22
N ASN A 216 17.62 -15.14 -5.74
CA ASN A 216 16.70 -16.09 -5.10
C ASN A 216 16.43 -17.34 -5.97
N LEU A 217 17.38 -17.77 -6.80
CA LEU A 217 17.21 -18.91 -7.73
C LEU A 217 16.80 -20.23 -7.06
N GLY A 218 17.13 -20.42 -5.77
CA GLY A 218 16.75 -21.61 -5.01
C GLY A 218 15.30 -21.60 -4.50
N VAL A 219 14.59 -20.49 -4.62
CA VAL A 219 13.22 -20.35 -4.14
C VAL A 219 12.26 -20.96 -5.16
N ARG A 220 11.54 -22.00 -4.76
CA ARG A 220 10.47 -22.64 -5.56
C ARG A 220 9.18 -21.84 -5.48
N ASP A 221 9.22 -20.57 -5.84
CA ASP A 221 8.05 -19.73 -6.03
C ASP A 221 7.80 -19.58 -7.53
N ARG A 222 6.54 -19.63 -7.97
CA ARG A 222 6.17 -19.43 -9.37
C ARG A 222 5.36 -18.16 -9.50
N THR A 223 5.51 -17.50 -10.63
CA THR A 223 4.62 -16.38 -10.95
C THR A 223 3.19 -16.92 -11.05
N PRO A 224 2.23 -16.38 -10.29
CA PRO A 224 0.87 -16.89 -10.27
C PRO A 224 0.21 -16.84 -11.66
N GLN A 225 -0.16 -18.00 -12.21
CA GLN A 225 -0.69 -18.10 -13.58
C GLN A 225 -2.11 -17.56 -13.69
N SER A 226 -2.91 -17.74 -12.65
CA SER A 226 -4.28 -17.22 -12.56
C SER A 226 -4.36 -15.76 -12.09
N ALA A 227 -3.21 -15.08 -11.98
CA ALA A 227 -3.19 -13.70 -11.54
C ALA A 227 -3.99 -12.77 -12.48
N PRO A 228 -4.58 -11.70 -11.95
CA PRO A 228 -5.22 -10.68 -12.78
C PRO A 228 -4.22 -10.01 -13.72
N ARG A 229 -4.71 -9.47 -14.86
CA ARG A 229 -3.87 -8.84 -15.90
C ARG A 229 -2.92 -7.75 -15.35
N LEU A 230 -3.38 -6.96 -14.39
CA LEU A 230 -2.57 -5.92 -13.72
C LEU A 230 -1.31 -6.50 -13.02
N TYR A 231 -1.39 -7.74 -12.54
CA TYR A 231 -0.31 -8.45 -11.86
C TYR A 231 0.39 -9.47 -12.78
N LYS A 232 0.17 -9.42 -14.10
CA LYS A 232 0.85 -10.28 -15.08
C LYS A 232 1.92 -9.54 -15.86
N LEU A 233 2.89 -10.28 -16.38
CA LEU A 233 3.79 -9.78 -17.41
C LEU A 233 3.01 -9.62 -18.71
N CYS A 234 3.25 -8.54 -19.45
CA CYS A 234 2.66 -8.39 -20.78
C CYS A 234 3.38 -9.33 -21.75
N GLU A 235 2.60 -10.16 -22.44
CA GLU A 235 3.08 -10.90 -23.60
C GLU A 235 3.26 -9.94 -24.77
N PRO A 236 4.27 -10.16 -25.63
CA PRO A 236 4.38 -9.41 -26.88
C PRO A 236 3.12 -9.61 -27.73
N PRO A 237 2.73 -8.60 -28.53
CA PRO A 237 1.63 -8.80 -29.48
C PRO A 237 1.96 -9.97 -30.42
N PRO A 238 0.95 -10.76 -30.84
CA PRO A 238 1.16 -11.81 -31.82
C PRO A 238 1.76 -11.21 -33.11
N PRO A 239 2.59 -11.98 -33.83
CA PRO A 239 3.15 -11.52 -35.10
C PRO A 239 2.02 -11.19 -36.09
N ALA A 240 2.19 -10.11 -36.85
CA ALA A 240 1.20 -9.71 -37.86
C ALA A 240 1.07 -10.82 -38.91
N GLY A 241 -0.08 -11.50 -38.96
CA GLY A 241 -0.35 -12.57 -39.94
C GLY A 241 -1.07 -13.80 -39.39
N GLU A 242 -1.31 -13.89 -38.08
CA GLU A 242 -2.15 -14.95 -37.48
C GLU A 242 -3.46 -14.34 -36.94
N GLU A 243 -4.36 -13.97 -37.84
CA GLU A 243 -5.80 -13.83 -37.60
C GLU A 243 -6.57 -14.84 -38.47
#